data_AF-A0A4Q3C383-F1
#
_entry.id   AF-A0A4Q3C383-F1
#
_cell.length_a   1.000
_cell.length_b   1.000
_cell.length_c   1.000
_cell.angle_alpha   90.00
_cell.angle_beta   90.00
_cell.angle_gamma   90.00
#
_symmetry.space_group_name_H-M   'P 1'
#
loop_
_entity.id
_entity.type
_entity.pdbx_description
1 polymer ?
#
loop_
_entity_poly.entity_id
_entity_poly.type
_entity_poly.pdbx_seq_one_letter_code
_entity_poly.pdbx_strand_id
1 'polypeptide(L)' 'NIEYFFRFEGDTDPGDENIVYAINSGTYNIKGVMVSAFGMYADSISTEMLKKLAVHL' A
#
# COMPACT_ATOMS: atom_id res chain seq x y z
N ASN A 1 -7.50 -6.07 6.19
CA ASN A 1 -7.77 -6.50 4.81
C ASN A 1 -7.52 -5.35 3.87
N ILE A 2 -6.94 -5.62 2.70
CA ILE A 2 -6.81 -4.63 1.63
C ILE A 2 -8.05 -4.74 0.76
N GLU A 3 -8.81 -3.65 0.61
CA GLU A 3 -10.03 -3.64 -0.20
C GLU A 3 -9.77 -3.15 -1.62
N TYR A 4 -8.92 -2.13 -1.76
CA TYR A 4 -8.58 -1.51 -3.04
C TYR A 4 -7.11 -1.13 -3.05
N PHE A 5 -6.52 -1.07 -4.24
CA PHE A 5 -5.20 -0.49 -4.45
C PHE A 5 -5.18 0.31 -5.75
N PHE A 6 -4.42 1.40 -5.75
CA PHE A 6 -4.23 2.28 -6.89
C PHE A 6 -2.75 2.56 -7.05
N ARG A 7 -2.22 2.30 -8.24
CA ARG A 7 -0.85 2.64 -8.57
C ARG A 7 -0.81 3.99 -9.28
N PHE A 8 0.10 4.82 -8.85
CA PHE A 8 0.45 6.10 -9.46
C PHE A 8 1.86 5.97 -10.02
N GLU A 9 1.99 6.14 -11.32
CA GLU A 9 3.26 6.22 -12.02
C GLU A 9 3.31 7.59 -12.70
N GLY A 10 4.43 8.30 -12.59
CA GLY A 10 4.64 9.59 -13.24
C GLY A 10 5.66 9.46 -14.36
N ASP A 11 5.36 9.95 -15.56
CA ASP A 11 6.25 9.84 -16.73
C ASP A 11 7.60 10.58 -16.58
N THR A 12 7.77 11.40 -15.53
CA THR A 12 8.86 12.39 -15.43
C THR A 12 9.76 12.24 -14.19
N ASP A 13 9.28 11.62 -13.10
CA ASP A 13 10.07 11.41 -11.89
C ASP A 13 9.81 10.01 -11.30
N PRO A 14 10.81 9.10 -11.28
CA PRO A 14 10.68 7.79 -10.64
C PRO A 14 10.44 7.86 -9.13
N GLY A 15 10.58 9.04 -8.50
CA GLY A 15 10.16 9.30 -7.12
C GLY A 15 8.65 9.38 -6.91
N ASP A 16 7.85 9.53 -7.98
CA ASP A 16 6.38 9.59 -7.94
C ASP A 16 5.72 8.21 -8.06
N GLU A 17 6.52 7.14 -8.09
CA GLU A 17 6.09 5.74 -8.13
C GLU A 17 5.52 5.28 -6.77
N ASN A 18 4.22 5.52 -6.55
CA ASN A 18 3.53 5.14 -5.32
C ASN A 18 2.34 4.21 -5.56
N ILE A 19 2.09 3.29 -4.63
CA ILE A 19 0.87 2.51 -4.55
C ILE A 19 0.12 2.91 -3.29
N VAL A 20 -1.15 3.29 -3.46
CA VAL A 20 -2.07 3.62 -2.39
C VAL A 20 -3.00 2.44 -2.16
N TYR A 21 -3.07 1.96 -0.92
CA TYR A 21 -3.88 0.83 -0.48
C TYR A 21 -4.98 1.31 0.47
N ALA A 22 -6.23 0.97 0.16
CA ALA A 22 -7.34 1.11 1.09
C ALA A 22 -7.38 -0.12 2.02
N ILE A 23 -7.28 0.13 3.32
CA ILE A 23 -7.26 -0.90 4.35
C ILE A 23 -8.55 -0.78 5.15
N ASN A 24 -9.18 -1.94 5.39
CA ASN A 24 -10.28 -2.08 6.31
C ASN A 24 -9.97 -3.16 7.36
N SER A 25 -10.37 -2.90 8.60
CA SER A 25 -10.34 -3.85 9.70
C SER A 25 -11.77 -4.13 10.15
N GLY A 26 -12.29 -5.31 9.79
CA GLY A 26 -13.60 -5.76 10.26
C GLY A 26 -13.66 -5.96 11.78
N THR A 27 -12.55 -6.35 12.41
CA THR A 27 -12.46 -6.59 13.86
C THR A 27 -12.61 -5.32 14.68
N TYR A 28 -11.97 -4.23 14.23
CA TYR A 28 -11.98 -2.95 14.96
C TYR A 28 -12.91 -1.91 14.33
N ASN A 29 -13.55 -2.24 13.20
CA ASN A 29 -14.34 -1.33 12.38
C ASN A 29 -13.59 -0.05 12.00
N ILE A 30 -12.30 -0.20 11.65
CA ILE A 30 -11.40 0.92 11.29
C ILE A 30 -11.10 0.85 9.80
N LYS A 31 -11.16 2.01 9.13
CA LYS A 31 -10.70 2.19 7.76
C LYS A 31 -9.48 3.10 7.74
N GLY A 32 -8.54 2.82 6.85
CA GLY A 32 -7.31 3.58 6.70
C GLY A 32 -6.77 3.51 5.29
N VAL A 33 -5.80 4.37 5.02
CA VAL A 33 -5.07 4.41 3.75
C VAL A 33 -3.60 4.23 4.06
N MET A 34 -2.94 3.37 3.29
CA MET A 34 -1.49 3.18 3.33
C MET A 34 -0.91 3.54 1.98
N VAL A 35 0.17 4.33 1.99
CA VAL A 35 0.92 4.68 0.78
C VAL A 35 2.27 3.99 0.87
N SER A 36 2.68 3.33 -0.20
CA SER A 36 4.00 2.70 -0.31
C SER A 36 4.65 3.12 -1.61
N ALA A 37 5.89 3.59 -1.53
CA ALA A 37 6.73 3.70 -2.72
C ALA A 37 6.98 2.30 -3.31
N PHE A 38 7.15 2.21 -4.62
CA PHE A 38 7.57 0.98 -5.30
C PHE A 38 8.87 1.20 -6.09
N GLY A 39 9.39 0.15 -6.72
CA GLY A 39 10.64 0.25 -7.49
C GLY A 39 11.88 0.38 -6.60
N MET A 40 12.84 1.23 -7.00
CA MET A 40 14.10 1.41 -6.26
C MET A 40 13.93 2.08 -4.90
N TYR A 41 12.79 2.74 -4.68
CA TYR A 41 12.43 3.40 -3.42
C TYR A 41 11.55 2.52 -2.53
N ALA A 42 11.36 1.25 -2.90
CA ALA A 42 10.56 0.31 -2.11
C ALA A 42 11.15 0.15 -0.70
N ASP A 43 10.34 0.47 0.30
CA ASP A 43 10.69 0.33 1.70
C ASP A 43 10.33 -1.08 2.24
N SER A 44 11.24 -1.64 3.03
CA SER A 44 11.09 -3.00 3.58
C SER A 44 9.98 -3.09 4.63
N ILE A 45 9.78 -2.03 5.42
CA ILE A 45 8.73 -1.99 6.45
C ILE A 45 7.35 -1.99 5.79
N SER A 46 7.19 -1.19 4.74
CA SER A 46 5.96 -1.13 3.94
C SER A 46 5.65 -2.49 3.31
N THR A 47 6.67 -3.18 2.80
CA THR A 47 6.53 -4.53 2.23
C THR A 47 6.07 -5.57 3.26
N GLU A 48 6.64 -5.56 4.47
CA GLU A 48 6.22 -6.46 5.54
C GLU A 48 4.78 -6.19 6.01
N MET A 49 4.41 -4.92 6.14
CA MET A 49 3.06 -4.51 6.50
C MET A 49 2.03 -4.96 5.46
N LEU A 50 2.32 -4.79 4.17
CA LEU A 50 1.48 -5.28 3.09
C LEU A 50 1.28 -6.80 3.15
N LYS A 51 2.35 -7.57 3.40
CA LYS A 51 2.23 -9.03 3.58
C LYS A 51 1.28 -9.39 4.72
N LYS A 52 1.42 -8.73 5.88
CA LYS A 52 0.54 -8.99 7.05
C LYS A 52 -0.92 -8.66 6.75
N LEU A 53 -1.18 -7.61 5.98
CA LEU A 53 -2.54 -7.18 5.61
C LEU A 53 -3.15 -7.99 4.46
N ALA A 54 -2.32 -8.52 3.56
CA ALA A 54 -2.73 -9.35 2.42
C ALA A 54 -2.99 -10.82 2.81
N VAL A 55 -2.40 -11.33 3.90
CA VAL A 55 -2.66 -12.70 4.40
C VAL A 55 -4.11 -12.88 4.90
N HIS A 56 -4.86 -11.80 5.07
CA HIS A 56 -6.30 -11.83 5.37
C HIS A 56 -7.22 -11.66 4.14
N LEU A 57 -6.70 -11.80 2.91
CA LEU A 57 -7.51 -11.93 1.69
C LEU A 57 -7.96 -13.37 1.46
#